data_AF-A0A6V0ZBD3-F1
#
_entry.id   AF-A0A6V0ZBD3-F1
#
_cell.length_a   1.000
_cell.length_b   1.000
_cell.length_c   1.000
_cell.angle_alpha   90.00
_cell.angle_beta   90.00
_cell.angle_gamma   90.00
#
_symmetry.space_group_name_H-M   'P 1'
#
loop_
_entity.id
_entity.type
_entity.pdbx_description
1 polymer ?
#
loop_
_entity_poly.entity_id
_entity_poly.type
_entity_poly.pdbx_seq_one_letter_code
_entity_poly.pdbx_strand_id
1 'polypeptide(L)'
;MAGRNMMLAQLMQDLQDPEMMKEAQKMMNSPEFQAQMKTMAQNPQFKQAMTQTKDLMSDPEKAKAYEAKMKEALEKGTEELEEYKKKAGEVEDKDSKPAAEDEVPDVPDLGIN
;
A
#
# COMPACT_ATOMS: atom_id res chain seq x y z
N MET A 1 -3.34 7.18 -14.81
CA MET A 1 -3.03 7.57 -13.41
C MET A 1 -4.03 6.99 -12.39
N ALA A 2 -4.97 6.11 -12.75
CA ALA A 2 -5.99 5.58 -11.84
C ALA A 2 -5.45 4.60 -10.75
N GLY A 3 -4.47 3.75 -11.09
CA GLY A 3 -4.00 2.71 -10.16
C GLY A 3 -3.33 3.20 -8.86
N ARG A 4 -2.84 4.45 -8.81
CA ARG A 4 -2.17 4.98 -7.60
C ARG A 4 -3.16 5.37 -6.50
N ASN A 5 -4.32 5.90 -6.87
CA ASN A 5 -5.35 6.31 -5.90
C ASN A 5 -6.06 5.09 -5.31
N MET A 6 -6.30 4.07 -6.15
CA MET A 6 -6.87 2.80 -5.74
C MET A 6 -5.99 2.05 -4.72
N MET A 7 -4.66 2.00 -4.94
CA MET A 7 -3.72 1.40 -3.98
C MET A 7 -3.70 2.12 -2.64
N LEU A 8 -3.81 3.46 -2.65
CA LEU A 8 -3.86 4.25 -1.42
C LEU A 8 -5.18 4.04 -0.66
N ALA A 9 -6.31 3.95 -1.37
CA ALA A 9 -7.62 3.66 -0.77
C ALA A 9 -7.65 2.26 -0.13
N GLN A 10 -7.13 1.25 -0.82
CA GLN A 10 -6.99 -0.10 -0.27
C GLN A 10 -6.07 -0.10 0.96
N LEU A 11 -4.92 0.58 0.90
CA LEU A 11 -4.03 0.71 2.06
C LEU A 11 -4.72 1.39 3.25
N MET A 12 -5.58 2.40 3.03
CA MET A 12 -6.34 3.01 4.12
C MET A 12 -7.41 2.08 4.69
N GLN A 13 -8.03 1.23 3.88
CA GLN A 13 -8.92 0.17 4.36
C GLN A 13 -8.15 -0.87 5.18
N ASP A 14 -6.99 -1.33 4.69
CA ASP A 14 -6.15 -2.29 5.39
C ASP A 14 -5.61 -1.70 6.71
N LEU A 15 -5.27 -0.42 6.74
CA LEU A 15 -4.87 0.27 7.97
C LEU A 15 -6.05 0.50 8.93
N GLN A 16 -7.31 0.39 8.53
CA GLN A 16 -8.42 0.37 9.49
C GLN A 16 -8.49 -0.97 10.24
N ASP A 17 -7.88 -2.02 9.71
CA ASP A 17 -7.76 -3.29 10.39
C ASP A 17 -6.68 -3.20 11.50
N PRO A 18 -7.06 -3.40 12.78
CA PRO A 18 -6.12 -3.33 13.89
C PRO A 18 -5.03 -4.41 13.83
N GLU A 19 -5.24 -5.54 13.14
CA GLU A 19 -4.22 -6.58 12.97
C GLU A 19 -3.15 -6.14 11.95
N MET A 20 -3.59 -5.60 10.81
CA MET A 20 -2.69 -5.04 9.79
C MET A 20 -1.93 -3.81 10.32
N MET A 21 -2.56 -2.96 11.15
CA MET A 21 -1.84 -1.87 11.83
C MET A 21 -0.71 -2.41 12.72
N LYS A 22 -0.96 -3.47 13.50
CA LYS A 22 0.07 -4.07 14.36
C LYS A 22 1.21 -4.67 13.55
N GLU A 23 0.89 -5.32 12.45
CA GLU A 23 1.90 -5.88 11.56
C GLU A 23 2.72 -4.78 10.87
N ALA A 24 2.06 -3.74 10.36
CA ALA A 24 2.72 -2.56 9.80
C ALA A 24 3.60 -1.87 10.86
N GLN A 25 3.13 -1.74 12.10
CA GLN A 25 3.94 -1.22 13.20
C GLN A 25 5.14 -2.12 13.50
N LYS A 26 4.97 -3.44 13.46
CA LYS A 26 6.08 -4.38 13.66
C LYS A 26 7.13 -4.26 12.55
N MET A 27 6.70 -4.11 11.30
CA MET A 27 7.60 -3.85 10.17
C MET A 27 8.28 -2.48 10.29
N MET A 28 7.56 -1.43 10.69
CA MET A 28 8.14 -0.10 10.91
C MET A 28 9.17 -0.09 12.05
N ASN A 29 8.93 -0.88 13.09
CA ASN A 29 9.86 -1.05 14.20
C ASN A 29 11.03 -1.99 13.87
N SER A 30 11.00 -2.67 12.71
CA SER A 30 12.09 -3.56 12.31
C SER A 30 13.39 -2.78 12.09
N PRO A 31 14.56 -3.36 12.45
CA PRO A 31 15.85 -2.69 12.26
C PRO A 31 16.17 -2.46 10.79
N GLU A 32 15.71 -3.33 9.89
CA GLU A 32 15.86 -3.18 8.43
C GLU A 32 15.13 -1.95 7.93
N PHE A 33 13.87 -1.77 8.34
CA PHE A 33 13.09 -0.59 7.98
C PHE A 33 13.72 0.68 8.56
N GLN A 34 14.17 0.66 9.83
CA GLN A 34 14.86 1.80 10.42
C GLN A 34 16.17 2.15 9.70
N ALA A 35 16.94 1.14 9.28
CA ALA A 35 18.16 1.35 8.51
C ALA A 35 17.85 1.96 7.13
N GLN A 36 16.83 1.43 6.45
CA GLN A 36 16.40 1.95 5.15
C GLN A 36 15.84 3.37 5.28
N MET A 37 15.05 3.65 6.32
CA MET A 37 14.52 4.98 6.60
C MET A 37 15.64 5.96 6.93
N LYS A 38 16.67 5.56 7.69
CA LYS A 38 17.86 6.40 7.92
C LYS A 38 18.61 6.71 6.62
N THR A 39 18.81 5.73 5.76
CA THR A 39 19.43 5.93 4.44
C THR A 39 18.61 6.88 3.58
N MET A 40 17.29 6.69 3.57
CA MET A 40 16.36 7.55 2.86
C MET A 40 16.35 8.97 3.44
N ALA A 41 16.40 9.11 4.77
CA ALA A 41 16.48 10.39 5.48
C ALA A 41 17.79 11.15 5.23
N GLN A 42 18.85 10.46 4.81
CA GLN A 42 20.07 11.12 4.35
C GLN A 42 19.93 11.70 2.94
N ASN A 43 18.99 11.22 2.13
CA ASN A 43 18.75 11.72 0.79
C ASN A 43 18.26 13.18 0.84
N PRO A 44 18.90 14.12 0.12
CA PRO A 44 18.49 15.52 0.10
C PRO A 44 17.05 15.72 -0.40
N GLN A 45 16.57 14.89 -1.33
CA GLN A 45 15.17 14.95 -1.78
C GLN A 45 14.20 14.60 -0.66
N PHE A 46 14.53 13.60 0.16
CA PHE A 46 13.70 13.24 1.31
C PHE A 46 13.73 14.33 2.37
N LYS A 47 14.89 14.90 2.68
CA LYS A 47 15.01 16.04 3.62
C LYS A 47 14.16 17.23 3.16
N GLN A 48 14.22 17.55 1.87
CA GLN A 48 13.42 18.63 1.30
C GLN A 48 11.92 18.34 1.40
N ALA A 49 11.50 17.12 1.07
CA ALA A 49 10.11 16.69 1.23
C ALA A 49 9.65 16.72 2.69
N MET A 50 10.51 16.32 3.64
CA MET A 50 10.21 16.35 5.06
C MET A 50 10.06 17.78 5.58
N THR A 51 10.93 18.71 5.14
CA THR A 51 10.78 20.14 5.44
C THR A 51 9.50 20.70 4.85
N GLN A 52 9.18 20.40 3.59
CA GLN A 52 7.91 20.83 2.98
C GLN A 52 6.71 20.27 3.71
N THR A 53 6.75 19.01 4.12
CA THR A 53 5.69 18.37 4.90
C THR A 53 5.55 19.04 6.27
N LYS A 54 6.67 19.38 6.92
CA LYS A 54 6.67 20.09 8.20
C LYS A 54 6.09 21.49 8.07
N ASP A 55 6.45 22.25 7.02
CA ASP A 55 5.83 23.54 6.71
C ASP A 55 4.32 23.39 6.48
N LEU A 56 3.92 22.37 5.72
CA LEU A 56 2.52 22.10 5.40
C LEU A 56 1.71 21.69 6.64
N MET A 57 2.29 20.94 7.57
CA MET A 57 1.69 20.60 8.87
C MET A 57 1.70 21.75 9.88
N SER A 58 2.70 22.63 9.83
CA SER A 58 2.77 23.79 10.71
C SER A 58 1.75 24.86 10.35
N ASP A 59 1.19 24.78 9.14
CA ASP A 59 0.28 25.75 8.57
C ASP A 59 -1.13 25.12 8.41
N PRO A 60 -2.03 25.25 9.42
CA PRO A 60 -3.27 24.50 9.50
C PRO A 60 -4.24 24.76 8.34
N GLU A 61 -4.14 25.91 7.67
CA GLU A 61 -4.93 26.19 6.47
C GLU A 61 -4.46 25.37 5.26
N LYS A 62 -3.14 25.23 5.08
CA LYS A 62 -2.56 24.39 4.02
C LYS A 62 -2.76 22.91 4.31
N ALA A 63 -2.64 22.50 5.57
CA ALA A 63 -2.95 21.14 6.00
C ALA A 63 -4.39 20.77 5.62
N LYS A 64 -5.37 21.63 5.94
CA LYS A 64 -6.79 21.40 5.59
C LYS A 64 -7.02 21.36 4.08
N ALA A 65 -6.40 22.26 3.31
CA ALA A 65 -6.52 22.26 1.85
C ALA A 65 -5.92 20.98 1.23
N TYR A 66 -4.84 20.47 1.82
CA TYR A 66 -4.21 19.23 1.40
C TYR A 66 -5.03 18.00 1.81
N GLU A 67 -5.54 17.96 3.04
CA GLU A 67 -6.48 16.94 3.51
C GLU A 67 -7.72 16.87 2.63
N ALA A 68 -8.31 18.01 2.27
CA ALA A 68 -9.50 18.05 1.41
C ALA A 68 -9.20 17.45 0.02
N LYS A 69 -8.07 17.82 -0.59
CA LYS A 69 -7.63 17.22 -1.87
C LYS A 69 -7.33 15.73 -1.74
N MET A 70 -6.71 15.33 -0.64
CA MET A 70 -6.40 13.92 -0.39
C MET A 70 -7.69 13.12 -0.18
N LYS A 71 -8.65 13.67 0.56
CA LYS A 71 -9.97 13.07 0.77
C LYS A 71 -10.74 12.93 -0.54
N GLU A 72 -10.77 13.95 -1.38
CA GLU A 72 -11.41 13.86 -2.70
C GLU A 72 -10.75 12.80 -3.60
N ALA A 73 -9.41 12.74 -3.59
CA ALA A 73 -8.67 11.73 -4.36
C ALA A 73 -8.90 10.30 -3.82
N LEU A 74 -9.02 10.17 -2.50
CA LEU A 74 -9.33 8.91 -1.82
C LEU A 74 -10.77 8.46 -2.09
N GLU A 75 -11.75 9.36 -2.00
CA GLU A 75 -13.15 9.06 -2.30
C GLU A 75 -13.28 8.55 -3.74
N LYS A 76 -12.71 9.27 -4.72
CA LYS A 76 -12.67 8.80 -6.12
C LYS A 76 -11.94 7.47 -6.27
N GLY A 77 -10.81 7.29 -5.59
CA GLY A 77 -10.06 6.02 -5.62
C GLY A 77 -10.83 4.87 -4.98
N THR A 78 -11.66 5.14 -3.98
CA THR A 78 -12.50 4.15 -3.29
C THR A 78 -13.71 3.78 -4.15
N GLU A 79 -14.35 4.75 -4.79
CA GLU A 79 -15.43 4.50 -5.77
C GLU A 79 -14.92 3.64 -6.95
N GLU A 80 -13.74 3.99 -7.50
CA GLU A 80 -13.10 3.19 -8.55
C GLU A 80 -12.74 1.77 -8.06
N LEU A 81 -12.27 1.62 -6.82
CA LEU A 81 -11.98 0.33 -6.20
C LEU A 81 -13.25 -0.50 -6.02
N GLU A 82 -14.36 0.10 -5.58
CA GLU A 82 -15.65 -0.59 -5.43
C GLU A 82 -16.21 -1.01 -6.78
N GLU A 83 -16.14 -0.16 -7.81
CA GLU A 83 -16.51 -0.54 -9.17
C GLU A 83 -15.64 -1.69 -9.69
N TYR A 84 -14.34 -1.67 -9.39
CA TYR A 84 -13.43 -2.73 -9.77
C TYR A 84 -13.73 -4.03 -9.01
N LYS A 85 -13.96 -3.97 -7.69
CA LYS A 85 -14.37 -5.11 -6.86
C LYS A 85 -15.72 -5.67 -7.30
N LYS A 86 -16.66 -4.82 -7.72
CA LYS A 86 -17.96 -5.26 -8.26
C LYS A 86 -17.82 -5.95 -9.62
N LYS A 87 -16.99 -5.41 -10.52
CA LYS A 87 -16.65 -6.05 -11.80
C LYS A 87 -15.82 -7.33 -11.62
N ALA A 88 -14.95 -7.39 -10.61
CA ALA A 88 -14.15 -8.57 -10.28
C ALA A 88 -14.97 -9.63 -9.51
N GLY A 89 -15.93 -9.21 -8.70
CA GLY A 89 -16.88 -10.08 -8.01
C GLY A 89 -17.86 -10.77 -8.96
N GLU A 90 -18.13 -10.21 -10.14
CA GLU A 90 -18.80 -10.93 -11.24
C GLU A 90 -17.91 -12.03 -11.87
N VAL A 91 -16.62 -12.11 -11.53
CA VAL A 91 -15.68 -13.15 -11.97
C VAL A 91 -15.45 -14.21 -10.88
N GLU A 92 -15.64 -13.90 -9.60
CA GLU A 92 -15.43 -14.85 -8.49
C GLU A 92 -16.60 -15.84 -8.23
N ASP A 93 -17.73 -15.74 -8.94
CA ASP A 93 -18.84 -16.71 -8.80
C ASP A 93 -18.82 -17.84 -9.85
N LYS A 94 -17.75 -17.97 -10.67
CA LYS A 94 -17.66 -18.99 -11.73
C LYS A 94 -16.51 -19.99 -11.69
N ASP A 95 -15.67 -19.96 -10.67
CA ASP A 95 -14.66 -21.02 -10.49
C ASP A 95 -14.70 -21.61 -9.07
N SER A 96 -15.90 -22.02 -8.66
CA SER A 96 -16.03 -23.17 -7.77
C SER A 96 -15.68 -24.45 -8.55
N LYS A 97 -14.39 -24.79 -8.63
CA LYS A 97 -13.94 -26.15 -8.95
C LYS A 97 -12.73 -26.50 -8.06
N PRO A 98 -12.77 -27.63 -7.32
CA PRO A 98 -11.97 -27.83 -6.12
C PRO A 98 -10.48 -27.93 -6.44
N ALA A 99 -9.69 -27.48 -5.48
CA ALA A 99 -8.27 -27.79 -5.38
C ALA A 99 -8.07 -29.32 -5.44
N ALA A 100 -7.70 -29.80 -6.61
CA ALA A 100 -7.08 -31.10 -6.82
C ALA A 100 -5.66 -30.84 -7.30
N GLU A 101 -4.72 -31.21 -6.43
CA GLU A 101 -3.40 -31.80 -6.72
C GLU A 101 -2.93 -31.78 -8.18
N ASP A 102 -1.80 -31.09 -8.43
CA ASP A 102 -0.78 -31.21 -9.51
C ASP A 102 -0.20 -29.80 -9.75
N GLU A 103 1.09 -29.51 -9.87
CA GLU A 103 2.33 -30.25 -9.94
C GLU A 103 3.41 -29.26 -9.48
N VAL A 104 4.31 -29.69 -8.61
CA VAL A 104 5.53 -28.94 -8.28
C VAL A 104 6.38 -28.89 -9.56
N PRO A 105 6.75 -27.72 -10.11
CA PRO A 105 7.63 -27.70 -11.27
C PRO A 105 8.98 -28.30 -10.88
N ASP A 106 9.34 -29.38 -11.60
CA ASP A 106 10.59 -30.13 -11.51
C ASP A 106 11.78 -29.16 -11.49
N VAL A 107 12.46 -29.08 -10.33
CA VAL A 107 13.70 -28.32 -10.20
C VAL A 107 14.79 -29.18 -10.83
N PRO A 108 15.49 -28.73 -11.89
CA PRO A 108 16.57 -29.52 -12.47
C PRO A 108 17.66 -29.75 -11.41
N ASP A 109 17.94 -31.03 -11.17
CA ASP A 109 19.00 -31.56 -10.32
C ASP A 109 20.34 -30.91 -10.70
N LEU A 110 20.76 -29.88 -9.94
CA LEU A 110 22.12 -29.37 -10.01
C LEU A 110 22.99 -30.33 -9.20
N GLY A 111 23.39 -31.42 -9.86
CA GLY A 111 24.35 -32.41 -9.39
C GLY A 111 25.69 -31.78 -9.04
N ILE A 112 25.81 -31.30 -7.81
CA ILE A 112 27.09 -30.98 -7.17
C ILE A 112 27.57 -32.24 -6.46
N ASN A 113 28.44 -32.98 -7.15
CA ASN A 113 29.37 -33.95 -6.56
C ASN A 113 30.56 -33.21 -5.96
#